data_AF-A0A5K3G2H4-F1
#
_entry.id   AF-A0A5K3G2H4-F1
#
_cell.length_a   1.000
_cell.length_b   1.000
_cell.length_c   1.000
_cell.angle_alpha   90.00
_cell.angle_beta   90.00
_cell.angle_gamma   90.00
#
_symmetry.space_group_name_H-M   'P 1'
#
loop_
_entity.id
_entity.type
_entity.pdbx_description
1 polymer ?
#
loop_
_entity_poly.entity_id
_entity_poly.type
_entity_poly.pdbx_seq_one_letter_code
_entity_poly.pdbx_strand_id
1 'polypeptide(L)'
;EEAVVVKKSADEDKTDQTEEKGPPCSVCGRPAPKPLRCSQCTRQGHPQCLELPEHMVDAVRTYAWSCMECKQCVECEDTCDEDQMMFCDRCDRGYHAYCVGLKGIPEGNWECPTCDPSS
;
A
#
# COMPACT_ATOMS: atom_id res chain seq x y z
N GLU A 1 65.17 -5.93 -4.15
CA GLU A 1 63.97 -5.42 -4.84
C GLU A 1 63.60 -6.49 -5.87
N GLU A 2 62.49 -7.20 -5.86
CA GLU A 2 61.18 -7.03 -5.24
C GLU A 2 60.66 -8.42 -4.81
N ALA A 3 60.05 -8.52 -3.63
CA ALA A 3 59.41 -9.74 -3.16
C ALA A 3 57.90 -9.51 -3.16
N VAL A 4 57.17 -10.14 -4.08
CA VAL A 4 55.70 -10.20 -4.01
C VAL A 4 55.32 -11.60 -3.57
N VAL A 5 55.00 -11.68 -2.28
CA VAL A 5 54.68 -12.88 -1.52
C VAL A 5 53.29 -13.39 -1.93
N VAL A 6 53.24 -14.63 -2.42
CA VAL A 6 51.98 -15.37 -2.59
C VAL A 6 51.46 -15.75 -1.21
N LYS A 7 50.28 -15.26 -0.83
CA LYS A 7 49.52 -15.79 0.33
C LYS A 7 48.08 -16.06 -0.09
N LYS A 8 47.74 -17.34 -0.04
CA LYS A 8 46.41 -17.92 -0.21
C LYS A 8 45.88 -18.26 1.19
N SER A 9 44.78 -17.66 1.60
CA SER A 9 43.94 -18.04 2.75
C SER A 9 42.51 -17.62 2.38
N ALA A 10 41.51 -18.48 2.15
CA ALA A 10 40.94 -19.54 2.97
C ALA A 10 40.35 -19.00 4.30
N ASP A 11 39.05 -18.67 4.20
CA ASP A 11 37.97 -18.81 5.18
C ASP A 11 38.13 -18.17 6.58
N GLU A 12 37.32 -17.14 6.84
CA GLU A 12 36.77 -16.90 8.18
C GLU A 12 35.28 -16.54 8.05
N ASP A 13 34.46 -17.45 8.59
CA ASP A 13 33.05 -17.33 8.91
C ASP A 13 32.70 -15.94 9.48
N LYS A 14 31.83 -15.23 8.77
CA LYS A 14 30.98 -14.23 9.41
C LYS A 14 29.55 -14.46 8.96
N THR A 15 28.89 -15.32 9.72
CA THR A 15 27.44 -15.41 9.79
C THR A 15 26.87 -14.02 10.18
N ASP A 16 26.58 -13.17 9.19
CA ASP A 16 25.72 -12.00 9.37
C ASP A 16 24.40 -12.29 8.67
N GLN A 17 23.38 -12.55 9.48
CA GLN A 17 22.01 -12.74 9.05
C GLN A 17 21.59 -11.51 8.25
N THR A 18 21.62 -11.61 6.91
CA THR A 18 21.04 -10.60 6.05
C THR A 18 19.54 -10.66 6.23
N GLU A 19 19.03 -9.92 7.22
CA GLU A 19 17.61 -9.60 7.32
C GLU A 19 17.17 -9.12 5.93
N GLU A 20 16.18 -9.80 5.37
CA GLU A 20 15.61 -9.49 4.07
C GLU A 20 15.02 -8.08 4.11
N LYS A 21 15.85 -7.08 3.79
CA LYS A 21 15.44 -5.68 3.76
C LYS A 21 14.47 -5.52 2.60
N GLY A 22 13.17 -5.69 2.91
CA GLY A 22 12.09 -5.48 1.97
C GLY A 22 12.15 -4.10 1.33
N PRO A 23 11.48 -3.91 0.19
CA PRO A 23 11.68 -2.72 -0.62
C PRO A 23 11.32 -1.43 0.15
N PRO A 24 11.96 -0.29 -0.18
CA PRO A 24 11.81 0.92 0.60
C PRO A 24 10.38 1.45 0.57
N CYS A 25 9.90 1.96 1.69
CA CYS A 25 8.65 2.69 1.76
C CYS A 25 8.77 4.03 1.02
N SER A 26 7.81 4.35 0.14
CA SER A 26 7.79 5.60 -0.63
C SER A 26 7.57 6.86 0.22
N VAL A 27 7.14 6.69 1.47
CA VAL A 27 6.85 7.81 2.39
C VAL A 27 8.03 8.06 3.35
N CYS A 28 8.57 7.02 3.99
CA CYS A 28 9.63 7.17 4.99
C CYS A 28 11.02 6.68 4.54
N GLY A 29 11.16 6.09 3.36
CA GLY A 29 12.42 5.59 2.81
C GLY A 29 13.01 4.35 3.49
N ARG A 30 12.46 3.91 4.63
CA ARG A 30 12.95 2.73 5.36
C ARG A 30 12.48 1.42 4.73
N PRO A 31 13.22 0.30 4.90
CA PRO A 31 12.79 -1.01 4.46
C PRO A 31 11.40 -1.38 4.97
N ALA A 32 10.56 -1.92 4.08
CA ALA A 32 9.23 -2.42 4.42
C ALA A 32 9.14 -3.90 4.00
N PRO A 33 9.23 -4.87 4.94
CA PRO A 33 9.23 -6.30 4.60
C PRO A 33 7.88 -6.77 4.04
N LYS A 34 6.77 -6.17 4.49
CA LYS A 34 5.40 -6.48 4.02
C LYS A 34 4.64 -5.19 3.68
N PRO A 35 5.13 -4.42 2.69
CA PRO A 35 4.47 -3.18 2.32
C PRO A 35 3.16 -3.48 1.58
N LEU A 36 2.23 -2.54 1.65
CA LEU A 36 1.14 -2.49 0.69
C LEU A 36 1.68 -1.90 -0.61
N ARG A 37 1.29 -2.49 -1.74
CA ARG A 37 1.77 -2.12 -3.08
C ARG A 37 0.59 -1.64 -3.90
N CYS A 38 0.71 -0.47 -4.49
CA CYS A 38 -0.30 0.00 -5.44
C CYS A 38 -0.29 -0.90 -6.68
N SER A 39 -1.47 -1.28 -7.18
CA SER A 39 -1.59 -2.06 -8.42
C SER A 39 -1.46 -1.22 -9.68
N GLN A 40 -1.54 0.11 -9.56
CA GLN A 40 -1.55 1.07 -10.68
C GLN A 40 -0.24 1.83 -10.86
N CYS A 41 0.63 1.84 -9.84
CA CYS A 41 1.94 2.49 -9.92
C CYS A 41 2.99 1.74 -9.10
N THR A 42 4.22 2.23 -9.08
CA THR A 42 5.35 1.58 -8.39
C THR A 42 5.42 1.89 -6.89
N ARG A 43 4.45 2.63 -6.34
CA ARG A 43 4.47 3.06 -4.94
C ARG A 43 4.08 1.94 -4.00
N GLN A 44 4.75 1.94 -2.86
CA GLN A 44 4.59 0.94 -1.83
C GLN A 44 5.01 1.51 -0.48
N GLY A 45 4.38 1.07 0.60
CA GLY A 45 4.67 1.63 1.92
C GLY A 45 4.16 0.78 3.06
N HIS A 46 4.59 1.13 4.27
CA HIS A 46 3.98 0.61 5.48
C HIS A 46 2.51 1.06 5.54
N PRO A 47 1.58 0.22 6.02
CA PRO A 47 0.18 0.62 6.17
C PRO A 47 0.00 1.95 6.91
N GLN A 48 0.71 2.13 8.03
CA GLN A 48 0.66 3.36 8.84
C GLN A 48 1.21 4.57 8.09
N CYS A 49 2.23 4.38 7.24
CA CYS A 49 2.77 5.47 6.42
C CYS A 49 1.84 5.84 5.26
N LEU A 50 0.96 4.92 4.85
CA LEU A 50 -0.06 5.13 3.81
C LEU A 50 -1.42 5.51 4.42
N GLU A 51 -1.45 5.89 5.70
CA GLU A 51 -2.66 6.30 6.42
C GLU A 51 -3.76 5.21 6.43
N LEU A 52 -3.35 3.94 6.42
CA LEU A 52 -4.25 2.79 6.51
C LEU A 52 -4.27 2.23 7.95
N PRO A 53 -5.38 2.42 8.69
CA PRO A 53 -5.67 1.73 9.93
C PRO A 53 -5.48 0.21 9.87
N GLU A 54 -5.00 -0.37 10.97
CA GLU A 54 -4.68 -1.80 11.05
C GLU A 54 -5.86 -2.71 10.70
N HIS A 55 -7.09 -2.31 11.06
CA HIS A 55 -8.30 -3.10 10.80
C HIS A 55 -8.64 -3.21 9.30
N MET A 56 -8.14 -2.31 8.45
CA MET A 56 -8.36 -2.37 7.01
C MET A 56 -7.26 -3.16 6.27
N VAL A 57 -6.10 -3.37 6.90
CA VAL A 57 -4.92 -3.93 6.21
C VAL A 57 -5.19 -5.32 5.64
N ASP A 58 -5.89 -6.17 6.40
CA ASP A 58 -6.22 -7.52 5.94
C ASP A 58 -7.18 -7.48 4.75
N ALA A 59 -8.19 -6.61 4.79
CA ALA A 59 -9.12 -6.41 3.67
C ALA A 59 -8.38 -5.88 2.43
N VAL A 60 -7.55 -4.87 2.59
CA VAL A 60 -6.75 -4.25 1.52
C VAL A 60 -5.80 -5.25 0.84
N ARG A 61 -5.26 -6.21 1.59
CA ARG A 61 -4.39 -7.27 1.04
C ARG A 61 -5.12 -8.31 0.19
N THR A 62 -6.45 -8.39 0.28
CA THR A 62 -7.23 -9.40 -0.46
C THR A 62 -7.48 -9.05 -1.93
N TYR A 63 -7.15 -7.83 -2.36
CA TYR A 63 -7.44 -7.38 -3.72
C TYR A 63 -6.36 -6.43 -4.25
N ALA A 64 -6.48 -6.05 -5.53
CA ALA A 64 -5.58 -5.10 -6.19
C ALA A 64 -5.83 -3.66 -5.68
N TRP A 65 -5.24 -3.33 -4.53
CA TRP A 65 -5.34 -2.02 -3.92
C TRP A 65 -4.61 -0.93 -4.72
N SER A 66 -5.21 0.26 -4.78
CA SER A 66 -4.60 1.47 -5.35
C SER A 66 -4.28 2.47 -4.25
N CYS A 67 -3.12 3.15 -4.33
CA CYS A 67 -2.81 4.29 -3.47
C CYS A 67 -3.73 5.50 -3.73
N MET A 68 -3.69 6.51 -2.86
CA MET A 68 -4.59 7.67 -2.91
C MET A 68 -4.60 8.40 -4.27
N GLU A 69 -3.46 8.58 -4.92
CA GLU A 69 -3.37 9.29 -6.22
C GLU A 69 -3.59 8.38 -7.44
N CYS A 70 -3.82 7.08 -7.21
CA CYS A 70 -4.28 6.16 -8.27
C CYS A 70 -5.67 5.60 -7.96
N LYS A 71 -6.35 6.17 -6.96
CA LYS A 71 -7.67 5.69 -6.55
C LYS A 71 -8.68 6.06 -7.61
N GLN A 72 -9.42 5.07 -8.08
CA GLN A 72 -10.52 5.22 -9.02
C GLN A 72 -11.83 4.88 -8.33
N CYS A 73 -12.91 5.49 -8.79
CA CYS A 73 -14.23 5.03 -8.45
C CYS A 73 -14.45 3.62 -9.03
N VAL A 74 -14.89 2.68 -8.20
CA VAL A 74 -15.15 1.29 -8.63
C VAL A 74 -16.31 1.18 -9.62
N GLU A 75 -17.27 2.10 -9.58
CA GLU A 75 -18.47 2.06 -10.43
C GLU A 75 -18.23 2.66 -11.82
N CYS A 76 -17.48 3.76 -11.93
CA CYS A 76 -17.25 4.46 -13.20
C CYS A 76 -15.81 4.37 -13.72
N GLU A 77 -14.89 3.79 -12.94
CA GLU A 77 -13.48 3.60 -13.27
C GLU A 77 -12.68 4.91 -13.51
N ASP A 78 -13.23 6.06 -13.09
CA ASP A 78 -12.64 7.39 -13.26
C ASP A 78 -12.03 7.92 -11.94
N THR A 79 -11.12 8.89 -12.09
CA THR A 79 -10.44 9.66 -11.03
C THR A 79 -10.91 11.11 -10.95
N CYS A 80 -11.82 11.55 -11.84
CA CYS A 80 -12.41 12.89 -11.81
C CYS A 80 -13.17 13.18 -10.50
N ASP A 81 -13.64 14.43 -10.31
CA ASP A 81 -14.47 14.85 -9.17
C ASP A 81 -13.94 14.35 -7.81
N GLU A 82 -12.65 14.56 -7.54
CA GLU A 82 -11.96 14.08 -6.34
C GLU A 82 -12.64 14.56 -5.04
N ASP A 83 -13.28 15.73 -5.05
CA ASP A 83 -14.04 16.29 -3.92
C ASP A 83 -15.36 15.55 -3.63
N GLN A 84 -15.85 14.76 -4.58
CA GLN A 84 -17.01 13.88 -4.43
C GLN A 84 -16.61 12.41 -4.25
N MET A 85 -15.30 12.11 -4.19
CA MET A 85 -14.80 10.76 -3.98
C MET A 85 -14.61 10.48 -2.49
N MET A 86 -15.09 9.31 -2.06
CA MET A 86 -14.98 8.79 -0.70
C MET A 86 -14.36 7.40 -0.70
N PHE A 87 -13.70 7.06 0.41
CA PHE A 87 -13.04 5.77 0.59
C PHE A 87 -13.78 4.95 1.64
N CYS A 88 -13.97 3.66 1.38
CA CYS A 88 -14.64 2.75 2.31
C CYS A 88 -13.79 2.53 3.58
N ASP A 89 -14.37 2.74 4.76
CA ASP A 89 -13.69 2.59 6.06
C ASP A 89 -13.36 1.14 6.46
N ARG A 90 -13.77 0.15 5.65
CA ARG A 90 -13.41 -1.25 5.81
C ARG A 90 -12.34 -1.72 4.84
N CYS A 91 -12.40 -1.26 3.59
CA CYS A 91 -11.57 -1.82 2.53
C CYS A 91 -10.80 -0.80 1.71
N ASP A 92 -10.97 0.51 1.92
CA ASP A 92 -10.27 1.57 1.18
C ASP A 92 -10.54 1.60 -0.34
N ARG A 93 -11.61 0.98 -0.84
CA ARG A 93 -12.08 1.19 -2.22
C ARG A 93 -12.68 2.59 -2.37
N GLY A 94 -12.41 3.22 -3.50
CA GLY A 94 -12.91 4.55 -3.84
C GLY A 94 -14.25 4.49 -4.57
N TYR A 95 -15.14 5.41 -4.23
CA TYR A 95 -16.44 5.60 -4.88
C TYR A 95 -16.75 7.09 -4.95
N HIS A 96 -17.32 7.56 -6.05
CA HIS A 96 -18.04 8.82 -6.00
C HIS A 96 -19.34 8.64 -5.23
N ALA A 97 -19.69 9.61 -4.39
CA ALA A 97 -20.95 9.59 -3.63
C ALA A 97 -22.16 9.34 -4.56
N TYR A 98 -22.21 10.05 -5.69
CA TYR A 98 -23.30 9.93 -6.66
C TYR A 98 -23.33 8.58 -7.40
N CYS A 99 -22.16 7.93 -7.60
CA CYS A 99 -22.09 6.63 -8.26
C CYS A 99 -22.74 5.51 -7.43
N VAL A 100 -22.80 5.69 -6.10
CA VAL A 100 -23.45 4.77 -5.17
C VAL A 100 -24.81 5.30 -4.66
N GLY A 101 -25.38 6.30 -5.33
CA GLY A 101 -26.72 6.82 -5.02
C GLY A 101 -26.80 7.77 -3.82
N LEU A 102 -25.67 8.23 -3.29
CA LEU A 102 -25.63 9.24 -2.23
C LEU A 102 -25.73 10.65 -2.82
N LYS A 103 -26.35 11.57 -2.08
CA LYS A 103 -26.48 12.99 -2.48
C LYS A 103 -25.23 13.81 -2.17
N GLY A 104 -24.27 13.24 -1.45
CA GLY A 104 -23.04 13.87 -1.01
C GLY A 104 -22.29 12.94 -0.07
N ILE A 105 -21.10 13.37 0.35
CA ILE A 105 -20.25 12.61 1.29
C ILE A 105 -20.95 12.54 2.66
N PRO A 106 -21.21 11.33 3.21
CA PRO A 106 -21.84 11.17 4.51
C PRO A 106 -20.91 11.61 5.65
N GLU A 107 -21.51 11.97 6.78
CA GLU A 107 -20.77 12.22 8.02
C GLU A 107 -20.47 10.91 8.74
N GLY A 108 -19.23 10.75 9.20
CA GLY A 108 -18.80 9.56 9.94
C GLY A 108 -18.39 8.40 9.03
N ASN A 109 -18.46 7.18 9.58
CA ASN A 109 -18.01 5.99 8.88
C ASN A 109 -18.96 5.59 7.75
N TRP A 110 -18.39 5.19 6.62
CA TRP A 110 -19.11 4.62 5.50
C TRP A 110 -18.45 3.35 4.98
N GLU A 111 -19.28 2.34 4.73
CA GLU A 111 -18.89 1.10 4.12
C GLU A 111 -19.50 0.96 2.72
N CYS A 112 -18.70 0.53 1.75
CA CYS A 112 -19.17 0.40 0.37
C CYS A 112 -20.11 -0.80 0.18
N PRO A 113 -20.90 -0.83 -0.92
CA PRO A 113 -21.81 -1.94 -1.23
C PRO A 113 -21.14 -3.32 -1.32
N THR A 114 -19.82 -3.39 -1.54
CA THR A 114 -19.06 -4.65 -1.52
C THR A 114 -18.80 -5.16 -0.09
N CYS A 115 -18.63 -4.25 0.86
CA CYS A 115 -18.36 -4.57 2.27
C CYS A 115 -19.65 -4.79 3.06
N ASP A 116 -20.67 -3.98 2.77
CA ASP A 116 -22.01 -4.11 3.34
C ASP A 116 -23.07 -4.01 2.22
N PRO A 117 -23.41 -5.14 1.59
CA PRO A 117 -24.45 -5.17 0.56
C PRO A 117 -25.87 -4.88 1.08
N SER A 118 -26.04 -4.78 2.41
CA SER A 118 -27.33 -4.57 3.07
C SER A 118 -27.58 -3.13 3.53
N SER A 119 -26.58 -2.25 3.40
CA SER A 119 -26.67 -0.82 3.73
C SER A 119 -27.32 0.03 2.62
#